data_AF-A0AAW1CMR8-F1
#
_entry.id   AF-A0AAW1CMR8-F1
#
_cell.length_a   1.000
_cell.length_b   1.000
_cell.length_c   1.000
_cell.angle_alpha   90.00
_cell.angle_beta   90.00
_cell.angle_gamma   90.00
#
_symmetry.space_group_name_H-M   'P 1'
#
loop_
_entity.id
_entity.type
_entity.pdbx_description
1 polymer ?
#
loop_
_entity_poly.entity_id
_entity_poly.type
_entity_poly.pdbx_seq_one_letter_code
_entity_poly.pdbx_strand_id
1 'polypeptide(L)'
;MEQSDKNLLNCDNIELNRRSIHEYTFEETIPEENNPNTQCGAIGWYPKWLQKLASKKTYVFVYSLLGMYESMISSYLGGCITTIEKRFKLPSTVLGIIGSGWDTGSMLTSLIFAYIGSGGYKTKWIASGALAMALACYVRFIPHLIYGPGDEAEFHSSDSSAIDNLCNDVSNVTENCDLNTEGRNSAIILYIGQIMTGIGTSAYFTLGATYLDDNVVKRKFPFLQGLVMFIRLFGPTIGLMISSYVLSIYINFGKKPPFSNHDPRWLGAWYLALIPFGCIGIIISLCLSLFPRVLPREAERRRKRQEEALISREISFKDFKETMIRLLKNPILMLNSFSTVFFAIGGMGFWTFLPKYFEYQFRKSASEANFIAGSIGLICTAFGVITSGIVMSVFRPRPSYVAGWNVITEIYQTGAFIALAFLGCFRDDMVGSFNENGEFITTMSCNENCGCYASMSYSPVCSKDQSMTFFSPCHAGCTTTTFINETKIFGNCSCIDDGFGIATEGPCPVSCTTDFILFVFLICTSEFLISTGKAGNTIIQYR
;
A
#
# COMPACT_ATOMS: atom_id res chain seq x y z
N MET A 1 -39.35 -56.67 -4.84
CA MET A 1 -40.51 -55.78 -4.66
C MET A 1 -40.77 -55.59 -3.17
N GLU A 2 -39.73 -55.32 -2.38
CA GLU A 2 -39.81 -55.23 -0.91
C GLU A 2 -38.66 -54.39 -0.31
N GLN A 3 -38.14 -53.42 -1.08
CA GLN A 3 -37.07 -52.51 -0.65
C GLN A 3 -37.37 -51.04 -0.97
N SER A 4 -38.58 -50.73 -1.47
CA SER A 4 -38.98 -49.37 -1.88
C SER A 4 -39.81 -48.64 -0.82
N ASP A 5 -40.34 -49.34 0.19
CA ASP A 5 -41.28 -48.74 1.17
C ASP A 5 -40.63 -48.23 2.46
N LYS A 6 -39.33 -48.49 2.69
CA LYS A 6 -38.61 -47.97 3.88
C LYS A 6 -38.12 -46.53 3.74
N ASN A 7 -38.13 -45.96 2.53
CA ASN A 7 -37.67 -44.59 2.29
C ASN A 7 -38.80 -43.54 2.31
N LEU A 8 -40.08 -43.95 2.25
CA LEU A 8 -41.21 -43.01 2.38
C LEU A 8 -41.51 -42.68 3.86
N LEU A 9 -41.38 -43.64 4.78
CA LEU A 9 -41.63 -43.43 6.21
C LEU A 9 -40.63 -42.49 6.91
N ASN A 10 -39.50 -42.17 6.28
CA ASN A 10 -38.50 -41.25 6.85
C ASN A 10 -38.66 -39.80 6.36
N CYS A 11 -39.44 -39.57 5.30
CA CYS A 11 -39.79 -38.21 4.85
C CYS A 11 -40.97 -37.64 5.64
N ASP A 12 -41.95 -38.47 6.00
CA ASP A 12 -43.12 -38.03 6.78
C ASP A 12 -42.75 -37.65 8.22
N ASN A 13 -41.77 -38.33 8.83
CA ASN A 13 -41.28 -37.98 10.17
C ASN A 13 -40.47 -36.67 10.21
N ILE A 14 -39.91 -36.21 9.08
CA ILE A 14 -39.24 -34.92 8.96
C ILE A 14 -40.26 -33.79 8.76
N GLU A 15 -41.39 -34.06 8.09
CA GLU A 15 -42.50 -33.09 7.94
C GLU A 15 -43.36 -32.97 9.21
N LEU A 16 -43.56 -34.06 9.97
CA LEU A 16 -44.27 -34.02 11.25
C LEU A 16 -43.47 -33.27 12.33
N ASN A 17 -42.14 -33.43 12.36
CA ASN A 17 -41.28 -32.66 13.27
C ASN A 17 -41.12 -31.18 12.84
N ARG A 18 -41.51 -30.84 11.61
CA ARG A 18 -41.61 -29.45 11.12
C ARG A 18 -42.93 -28.78 11.55
N ARG A 19 -43.99 -29.55 11.86
CA ARG A 19 -45.27 -29.03 12.35
C ARG A 19 -45.35 -28.88 13.87
N SER A 20 -44.55 -29.61 14.63
CA SER A 20 -44.55 -29.57 16.11
C SER A 20 -43.64 -28.50 16.74
N ILE A 21 -42.91 -27.71 15.95
CA ILE A 21 -42.08 -26.57 16.43
C ILE A 21 -42.81 -25.23 16.20
N HIS A 22 -44.09 -25.25 15.82
CA HIS A 22 -44.86 -24.03 15.52
C HIS A 22 -45.58 -23.38 16.72
N GLU A 23 -45.24 -23.75 17.94
CA GLU A 23 -45.80 -23.12 19.14
C GLU A 23 -44.70 -22.40 19.92
N TYR A 24 -44.19 -21.31 19.33
CA TYR A 24 -43.42 -20.29 20.04
C TYR A 24 -44.01 -18.93 19.69
N THR A 25 -44.72 -18.38 20.69
CA THR A 25 -45.04 -16.96 20.91
C THR A 25 -45.04 -16.05 19.69
N PHE A 26 -46.25 -15.65 19.30
CA PHE A 26 -46.55 -14.48 18.48
C PHE A 26 -46.01 -13.23 19.19
N GLU A 27 -44.72 -12.94 19.02
CA GLU A 27 -44.14 -11.65 19.35
C GLU A 27 -44.80 -10.64 18.39
N GLU A 28 -45.48 -9.64 18.96
CA GLU A 28 -46.22 -8.61 18.24
C GLU A 28 -45.46 -8.15 17.00
N THR A 29 -46.08 -8.32 15.82
CA THR A 29 -45.58 -7.77 14.56
C THR A 29 -45.54 -6.24 14.68
N ILE A 30 -44.37 -5.71 15.03
CA ILE A 30 -44.07 -4.28 14.92
C ILE A 30 -44.34 -3.87 13.46
N PRO A 31 -45.18 -2.85 13.18
CA PRO A 31 -45.38 -2.33 11.84
C PRO A 31 -44.03 -2.02 11.17
N GLU A 32 -43.82 -2.46 9.92
CA GLU A 32 -42.56 -2.35 9.16
C GLU A 32 -41.96 -0.93 9.11
N GLU A 33 -42.77 0.10 9.36
CA GLU A 33 -42.32 1.49 9.48
C GLU A 33 -41.41 1.76 10.70
N ASN A 34 -41.20 0.79 11.59
CA ASN A 34 -40.41 0.97 12.83
C ASN A 34 -39.35 -0.13 13.08
N ASN A 35 -39.06 -1.05 12.14
CA ASN A 35 -38.02 -2.07 12.39
C ASN A 35 -36.61 -1.48 12.21
N PRO A 36 -35.81 -1.35 13.30
CA PRO A 36 -34.48 -0.73 13.24
C PRO A 36 -33.50 -1.54 12.37
N ASN A 37 -33.77 -2.83 12.14
CA ASN A 37 -32.93 -3.70 11.33
C ASN A 37 -32.95 -3.38 9.82
N THR A 38 -33.99 -2.67 9.36
CA THR A 38 -34.21 -2.34 7.94
C THR A 38 -34.11 -0.85 7.64
N GLN A 39 -34.00 -0.01 8.66
CA GLN A 39 -33.94 1.45 8.51
C GLN A 39 -32.52 2.00 8.54
N CYS A 40 -32.25 2.96 7.66
CA CYS A 40 -31.04 3.76 7.72
C CYS A 40 -31.10 4.71 8.91
N GLY A 41 -30.06 4.73 9.73
CA GLY A 41 -29.98 5.57 10.92
C GLY A 41 -29.02 5.01 11.98
N ALA A 42 -28.83 5.77 13.04
CA ALA A 42 -27.99 5.38 14.16
C ALA A 42 -28.65 5.79 15.48
N ILE A 43 -28.53 4.95 16.51
CA ILE A 43 -28.87 5.26 17.91
C ILE A 43 -30.27 5.91 18.03
N GLY A 44 -31.31 5.24 17.52
CA GLY A 44 -32.69 5.73 17.66
C GLY A 44 -33.10 6.86 16.71
N TRP A 45 -32.20 7.38 15.87
CA TRP A 45 -32.48 8.44 14.91
C TRP A 45 -32.60 7.90 13.48
N TYR A 46 -33.81 7.88 12.93
CA TYR A 46 -34.16 7.29 11.62
C TYR A 46 -34.98 8.24 10.73
N PRO A 47 -34.41 9.36 10.25
CA PRO A 47 -35.19 10.35 9.51
C PRO A 47 -35.60 9.86 8.11
N LYS A 48 -36.78 10.27 7.64
CA LYS A 48 -37.38 9.83 6.36
C LYS A 48 -36.50 10.11 5.12
N TRP A 49 -35.72 11.20 5.13
CA TRP A 49 -34.82 11.54 4.03
C TRP A 49 -33.64 10.56 3.92
N LEU A 50 -33.17 10.01 5.05
CA LEU A 50 -32.05 9.07 5.10
C LEU A 50 -32.46 7.67 4.63
N GLN A 51 -33.74 7.31 4.73
CA GLN A 51 -34.27 6.06 4.19
C GLN A 51 -34.11 5.95 2.67
N LYS A 52 -34.01 7.07 1.95
CA LYS A 52 -33.70 7.06 0.50
C LYS A 52 -32.30 6.51 0.21
N LEU A 53 -31.37 6.60 1.17
CA LEU A 53 -30.01 6.09 1.06
C LEU A 53 -29.90 4.58 1.33
N ALA A 54 -30.94 3.94 1.88
CA ALA A 54 -31.04 2.50 2.13
C ALA A 54 -31.20 1.68 0.84
N SER A 55 -30.25 1.84 -0.08
CA SER A 55 -30.26 1.23 -1.42
C SER A 55 -28.92 0.57 -1.70
N LYS A 56 -28.96 -0.57 -2.40
CA LYS A 56 -27.76 -1.27 -2.85
C LYS A 56 -26.86 -0.40 -3.73
N LYS A 57 -27.42 0.56 -4.47
CA LYS A 57 -26.63 1.48 -5.31
C LYS A 57 -25.77 2.39 -4.45
N THR A 58 -26.36 2.98 -3.41
CA THR A 58 -25.66 3.82 -2.45
C THR A 58 -24.65 3.02 -1.66
N TYR A 59 -25.02 1.81 -1.22
CA TYR A 59 -24.08 0.92 -0.52
C TYR A 59 -22.86 0.61 -1.38
N VAL A 60 -23.06 0.18 -2.63
CA VAL A 60 -21.97 -0.09 -3.58
C VAL A 60 -21.07 1.13 -3.74
N PHE A 61 -21.65 2.33 -3.89
CA PHE A 61 -20.87 3.57 -4.00
C PHE A 61 -20.01 3.83 -2.75
N VAL A 62 -20.59 3.82 -1.55
CA VAL A 62 -19.85 4.08 -0.30
C VAL A 62 -18.82 2.98 -0.01
N TYR A 63 -19.17 1.72 -0.26
CA TYR A 63 -18.26 0.58 -0.13
C TYR A 63 -17.09 0.69 -1.12
N SER A 64 -17.34 1.15 -2.34
CA SER A 64 -16.29 1.41 -3.34
C SER A 64 -15.36 2.53 -2.90
N LEU A 65 -15.90 3.62 -2.35
CA LEU A 65 -15.10 4.71 -1.80
C LEU A 65 -14.23 4.25 -0.63
N LEU A 66 -14.73 3.37 0.23
CA LEU A 66 -13.92 2.78 1.31
C LEU A 66 -12.75 1.97 0.75
N GLY A 67 -12.97 1.16 -0.28
CA GLY A 67 -11.89 0.40 -0.93
C GLY A 67 -10.86 1.29 -1.61
N MET A 68 -11.32 2.33 -2.32
CA MET A 68 -10.45 3.33 -2.93
C MET A 68 -9.62 4.08 -1.87
N TYR A 69 -10.26 4.47 -0.76
CA TYR A 69 -9.63 5.13 0.38
C TYR A 69 -8.52 4.27 1.01
N GLU A 70 -8.82 3.01 1.29
CA GLU A 70 -7.86 2.03 1.82
C GLU A 70 -6.64 1.89 0.90
N SER A 71 -6.88 1.67 -0.39
CA SER A 71 -5.83 1.47 -1.37
C SER A 71 -5.01 2.75 -1.63
N MET A 72 -5.63 3.92 -1.52
CA MET A 72 -4.97 5.23 -1.63
C MET A 72 -4.00 5.46 -0.47
N ILE A 73 -4.40 5.18 0.77
CA ILE A 73 -3.51 5.31 1.94
C ILE A 73 -2.33 4.35 1.83
N SER A 74 -2.58 3.10 1.42
CA SER A 74 -1.53 2.09 1.26
C SER A 74 -0.45 2.55 0.29
N SER A 75 -0.82 3.00 -0.91
CA SER A 75 0.15 3.46 -1.90
C SER A 75 0.77 4.82 -1.57
N TYR A 76 0.05 5.71 -0.88
CA TYR A 76 0.64 6.95 -0.36
C TYR A 76 1.79 6.66 0.61
N LEU A 77 1.58 5.77 1.58
CA LEU A 77 2.61 5.39 2.53
C LEU A 77 3.76 4.66 1.85
N GLY A 78 3.46 3.80 0.86
CA GLY A 78 4.46 3.16 0.01
C GLY A 78 5.37 4.18 -0.69
N GLY A 79 4.79 5.25 -1.22
CA GLY A 79 5.55 6.33 -1.85
C GLY A 79 6.41 7.17 -0.90
N CYS A 80 6.04 7.22 0.37
CA CYS A 80 6.76 7.97 1.41
C CYS A 80 7.85 7.14 2.13
N ILE A 81 8.02 5.85 1.81
CA ILE A 81 8.94 4.94 2.52
C ILE A 81 10.35 5.53 2.61
N THR A 82 10.92 5.99 1.49
CA THR A 82 12.29 6.53 1.41
C THR A 82 12.48 7.80 2.24
N THR A 83 11.44 8.62 2.34
CA THR A 83 11.49 9.84 3.15
C THR A 83 11.41 9.52 4.64
N ILE A 84 10.55 8.58 5.04
CA ILE A 84 10.47 8.09 6.43
C ILE A 84 11.78 7.39 6.83
N GLU A 85 12.37 6.61 5.92
CA GLU A 85 13.67 5.96 6.05
C GLU A 85 14.76 6.95 6.41
N LYS A 86 14.94 7.97 5.55
CA LYS A 86 15.96 9.00 5.73
C LYS A 86 15.70 9.84 6.97
N ARG A 87 14.46 10.27 7.20
CA ARG A 87 14.11 11.16 8.33
C ARG A 87 14.38 10.51 9.68
N PHE A 88 13.99 9.25 9.87
CA PHE A 88 14.12 8.55 11.15
C PHE A 88 15.33 7.60 11.22
N LYS A 89 16.20 7.64 10.20
CA LYS A 89 17.41 6.80 10.09
C LYS A 89 17.08 5.31 10.30
N LEU A 90 15.98 4.85 9.70
CA LEU A 90 15.50 3.49 9.87
C LEU A 90 16.21 2.56 8.89
N PRO A 91 16.74 1.40 9.32
CA PRO A 91 17.23 0.41 8.38
C PRO A 91 16.06 -0.17 7.57
N SER A 92 16.33 -0.54 6.32
CA SER A 92 15.33 -1.12 5.41
C SER A 92 14.62 -2.37 5.98
N THR A 93 15.30 -3.14 6.84
CA THR A 93 14.71 -4.28 7.56
C THR A 93 13.58 -3.86 8.49
N VAL A 94 13.75 -2.76 9.23
CA VAL A 94 12.73 -2.21 10.14
C VAL A 94 11.56 -1.63 9.33
N LEU A 95 11.81 -0.99 8.18
CA LEU A 95 10.72 -0.52 7.30
C LEU A 95 9.90 -1.67 6.72
N GLY A 96 10.56 -2.79 6.36
CA GLY A 96 9.87 -4.02 5.98
C GLY A 96 8.97 -4.55 7.10
N ILE A 97 9.47 -4.57 8.35
CA ILE A 97 8.67 -4.93 9.53
C ILE A 97 7.48 -3.98 9.72
N ILE A 98 7.69 -2.66 9.60
CA ILE A 98 6.62 -1.67 9.67
C ILE A 98 5.54 -1.99 8.63
N GLY A 99 5.94 -2.18 7.37
CA GLY A 99 5.03 -2.54 6.27
C GLY A 99 4.22 -3.81 6.54
N SER A 100 4.85 -4.84 7.11
CA SER A 100 4.20 -6.11 7.47
C SER A 100 3.12 -5.97 8.55
N GLY A 101 3.08 -4.86 9.30
CA GLY A 101 2.06 -4.62 10.31
C GLY A 101 0.63 -4.65 9.76
N TRP A 102 0.46 -4.29 8.48
CA TRP A 102 -0.81 -4.39 7.76
C TRP A 102 -1.30 -5.84 7.68
N ASP A 103 -0.41 -6.76 7.30
CA ASP A 103 -0.69 -8.19 7.23
C ASP A 103 -0.92 -8.77 8.64
N THR A 104 -0.11 -8.38 9.61
CA THR A 104 -0.29 -8.80 11.01
C THR A 104 -1.69 -8.45 11.53
N GLY A 105 -2.13 -7.20 11.34
CA GLY A 105 -3.46 -6.77 11.78
C GLY A 105 -4.60 -7.48 11.04
N SER A 106 -4.44 -7.70 9.73
CA SER A 106 -5.47 -8.37 8.94
C SER A 106 -5.56 -9.86 9.25
N MET A 107 -4.46 -10.57 9.42
CA MET A 107 -4.42 -11.99 9.78
C MET A 107 -5.06 -12.26 11.16
N LEU A 108 -4.77 -11.40 12.15
CA LEU A 108 -5.35 -11.51 13.49
C LEU A 108 -6.88 -11.40 13.50
N THR A 109 -7.45 -10.62 12.57
CA THR A 109 -8.86 -10.26 12.59
C THR A 109 -9.72 -10.93 11.51
N SER A 110 -9.12 -11.46 10.44
CA SER A 110 -9.86 -12.06 9.31
C SER A 110 -10.78 -13.22 9.73
N LEU A 111 -10.27 -14.17 10.51
CA LEU A 111 -11.08 -15.29 11.00
C LEU A 111 -12.12 -14.84 12.02
N ILE A 112 -11.80 -13.84 12.83
CA ILE A 112 -12.72 -13.27 13.83
C ILE A 112 -13.91 -12.61 13.13
N PHE A 113 -13.66 -11.78 12.11
CA PHE A 113 -14.72 -11.17 11.32
C PHE A 113 -15.50 -12.22 10.51
N ALA A 114 -14.84 -13.25 9.97
CA ALA A 114 -15.55 -14.32 9.29
C ALA A 114 -16.49 -15.10 10.22
N TYR A 115 -16.10 -15.36 11.47
CA TYR A 115 -16.91 -16.07 12.45
C TYR A 115 -18.00 -15.19 13.07
N ILE A 116 -17.62 -14.06 13.70
CA ILE A 116 -18.53 -13.20 14.48
C ILE A 116 -19.28 -12.22 13.57
N GLY A 117 -18.55 -11.63 12.62
CA GLY A 117 -19.10 -10.59 11.75
C GLY A 117 -20.11 -11.12 10.73
N SER A 118 -20.05 -12.41 10.37
CA SER A 118 -20.97 -13.01 9.39
C SER A 118 -22.41 -13.09 9.88
N GLY A 119 -22.65 -13.30 11.19
CA GLY A 119 -24.00 -13.31 11.79
C GLY A 119 -24.48 -11.96 12.35
N GLY A 120 -23.54 -11.05 12.63
CA GLY A 120 -23.82 -9.76 13.26
C GLY A 120 -24.33 -8.66 12.31
N TYR A 121 -24.26 -7.42 12.79
CA TYR A 121 -24.57 -6.21 12.01
C TYR A 121 -23.35 -5.83 11.15
N LYS A 122 -23.19 -6.50 9.99
CA LYS A 122 -22.00 -6.39 9.11
C LYS A 122 -21.57 -4.94 8.84
N THR A 123 -22.50 -4.04 8.56
CA THR A 123 -22.23 -2.62 8.27
C THR A 123 -21.56 -1.89 9.44
N LYS A 124 -21.92 -2.22 10.68
CA LYS A 124 -21.29 -1.62 11.87
C LYS A 124 -19.86 -2.11 12.09
N TRP A 125 -19.58 -3.39 11.81
CA TRP A 125 -18.22 -3.93 11.84
C TRP A 125 -17.33 -3.33 10.73
N ILE A 126 -17.90 -3.13 9.54
CA ILE A 126 -17.19 -2.42 8.45
C ILE A 126 -16.92 -0.97 8.86
N ALA A 127 -17.91 -0.28 9.45
CA ALA A 127 -17.74 1.09 9.93
C ALA A 127 -16.70 1.20 11.06
N SER A 128 -16.69 0.28 12.03
CA SER A 128 -15.65 0.27 13.07
C SER A 128 -14.25 0.00 12.50
N GLY A 129 -14.13 -0.91 11.52
CA GLY A 129 -12.89 -1.11 10.78
C GLY A 129 -12.45 0.14 10.00
N ALA A 130 -13.38 0.83 9.35
CA ALA A 130 -13.11 2.11 8.66
C ALA A 130 -12.66 3.21 9.64
N LEU A 131 -13.27 3.27 10.83
CA LEU A 131 -12.84 4.17 11.89
C LEU A 131 -11.43 3.84 12.38
N ALA A 132 -11.09 2.57 12.54
CA ALA A 132 -9.74 2.14 12.90
C ALA A 132 -8.70 2.57 11.85
N MET A 133 -9.01 2.45 10.55
CA MET A 133 -8.16 2.97 9.46
C MET A 133 -7.99 4.50 9.53
N ALA A 134 -9.06 5.22 9.83
CA ALA A 134 -9.01 6.67 9.97
C ALA A 134 -8.14 7.11 11.16
N LEU A 135 -8.32 6.46 12.31
CA LEU A 135 -7.50 6.69 13.50
C LEU A 135 -6.03 6.35 13.26
N ALA A 136 -5.74 5.30 12.48
CA ALA A 136 -4.39 4.93 12.10
C ALA A 136 -3.65 6.07 11.39
N CYS A 137 -4.34 6.90 10.60
CA CYS A 137 -3.72 8.05 9.93
C CYS A 137 -3.18 9.07 10.94
N TYR A 138 -3.94 9.36 12.00
CA TYR A 138 -3.50 10.24 13.07
C TYR A 138 -2.39 9.61 13.90
N VAL A 139 -2.45 8.30 14.18
CA VAL A 139 -1.36 7.59 14.88
C VAL A 139 -0.05 7.69 14.09
N ARG A 140 -0.10 7.48 12.77
CA ARG A 140 1.08 7.63 11.89
C ARG A 140 1.59 9.07 11.78
N PHE A 141 0.79 10.06 12.14
CA PHE A 141 1.19 11.46 12.18
C PHE A 141 1.97 11.82 13.45
N ILE A 142 1.78 11.08 14.55
CA ILE A 142 2.40 11.34 15.86
C ILE A 142 3.94 11.47 15.80
N PRO A 143 4.70 10.62 15.09
CA PRO A 143 6.15 10.76 15.05
C PRO A 143 6.62 12.15 14.60
N HIS A 144 5.94 12.73 13.61
CA HIS A 144 6.23 14.09 13.15
C HIS A 144 5.82 15.15 14.17
N LEU A 145 4.74 14.93 14.93
CA LEU A 145 4.34 15.85 16.00
C LEU A 145 5.34 15.90 17.16
N ILE A 146 5.94 14.75 17.51
CA ILE A 146 6.89 14.64 18.62
C ILE A 146 8.28 15.12 18.21
N TYR A 147 8.76 14.68 17.05
CA TYR A 147 10.15 14.86 16.64
C TYR A 147 10.34 15.94 15.54
N GLY A 148 9.26 16.42 14.92
CA GLY A 148 9.32 17.47 13.91
C GLY A 148 10.12 17.08 12.65
N PRO A 149 10.57 18.07 11.86
CA PRO A 149 11.33 17.86 10.63
C PRO A 149 12.75 17.33 10.86
N GLY A 150 13.25 17.34 12.11
CA GLY A 150 14.60 16.91 12.49
C GLY A 150 15.62 18.04 12.44
N ASP A 151 16.65 17.94 13.27
CA ASP A 151 17.67 18.99 13.44
C ASP A 151 18.44 19.27 12.14
N GLU A 152 18.72 18.23 11.35
CA GLU A 152 19.39 18.35 10.03
C GLU A 152 18.57 19.11 8.98
N ALA A 153 17.25 19.21 9.19
CA ALA A 153 16.36 19.95 8.28
C ALA A 153 16.28 21.44 8.62
N GLU A 154 16.85 21.88 9.75
CA GLU A 154 16.92 23.28 10.16
C GLU A 154 18.17 23.97 9.59
N PHE A 155 17.99 24.70 8.48
CA PHE A 155 19.03 25.61 8.00
C PHE A 155 19.16 26.79 8.95
N HIS A 156 20.25 26.84 9.70
CA HIS A 156 20.73 28.08 10.28
C HIS A 156 21.41 28.87 9.16
N SER A 157 20.77 29.95 8.71
CA SER A 157 21.39 31.01 7.92
C SER A 157 22.36 31.79 8.83
N SER A 158 23.41 31.13 9.29
CA SER A 158 24.42 31.70 10.17
C SER A 158 25.77 31.62 9.46
N ASP A 159 26.20 32.82 9.09
CA ASP A 159 27.54 33.25 8.68
C ASP A 159 28.08 32.78 7.32
N SER A 160 27.79 33.63 6.34
CA SER A 160 28.79 34.13 5.39
C SER A 160 30.19 34.20 6.05
N SER A 161 31.16 33.47 5.49
CA SER A 161 32.60 33.43 5.83
C SER A 161 33.13 32.38 6.82
N ALA A 162 32.55 31.18 6.90
CA ALA A 162 33.32 30.04 7.44
C ALA A 162 34.31 29.52 6.38
N ILE A 163 35.56 30.02 6.42
CA ILE A 163 36.73 29.32 5.88
C ILE A 163 37.03 28.19 6.88
N ASP A 164 36.21 27.15 6.88
CA ASP A 164 36.58 25.92 7.56
C ASP A 164 37.43 25.11 6.59
N ASN A 165 38.65 24.77 7.02
CA ASN A 165 39.50 23.84 6.29
C ASN A 165 38.80 22.47 6.30
N LEU A 166 38.04 22.17 5.25
CA LEU A 166 37.34 20.88 5.10
C LEU A 166 38.31 19.69 5.05
N CYS A 167 39.57 19.96 4.68
CA CYS A 167 40.72 19.09 4.94
C CYS A 167 41.33 19.44 6.31
N ASN A 168 41.41 18.48 7.22
CA ASN A 168 41.76 18.62 8.65
C ASN A 168 40.61 18.97 9.60
N ASP A 169 39.35 18.75 9.24
CA ASP A 169 38.27 18.72 10.24
C ASP A 169 38.41 17.43 11.07
N VAL A 170 39.16 17.53 12.18
CA VAL A 170 39.50 16.43 13.12
C VAL A 170 38.32 16.12 14.06
N SER A 171 37.12 16.06 13.51
CA SER A 171 35.97 15.58 14.26
C SER A 171 35.86 14.07 14.06
N ASN A 172 36.49 13.32 14.98
CA ASN A 172 36.37 11.86 15.14
C ASN A 172 34.94 11.51 15.61
N VAL A 173 33.94 11.81 14.78
CA VAL A 173 32.56 11.39 15.01
C VAL A 173 32.47 9.97 14.46
N THR A 174 32.55 8.99 15.35
CA THR A 174 32.14 7.63 15.02
C THR A 174 30.64 7.66 14.76
N GLU A 175 30.23 7.55 13.50
CA GLU A 175 28.83 7.50 13.13
C GLU A 175 28.25 6.18 13.65
N ASN A 176 27.38 6.26 14.66
CA ASN A 176 26.67 5.09 15.16
C ASN A 176 25.49 4.79 14.25
N CYS A 177 25.63 3.75 13.41
CA CYS A 177 24.55 3.28 12.53
C CYS A 177 23.48 2.44 13.25
N ASP A 178 23.59 2.27 14.57
CA ASP A 178 22.56 1.60 15.36
C ASP A 178 21.27 2.44 15.42
N LEU A 179 20.15 1.74 15.49
CA LEU A 179 18.83 2.34 15.58
C LEU A 179 18.74 3.20 16.86
N ASN A 180 18.70 4.53 16.66
CA ASN A 180 18.57 5.49 17.74
C ASN A 180 17.19 5.40 18.42
N THR A 181 17.07 5.99 19.61
CA THR A 181 15.83 5.96 20.40
C THR A 181 14.66 6.62 19.66
N GLU A 182 14.90 7.70 18.93
CA GLU A 182 13.90 8.38 18.09
C GLU A 182 13.37 7.44 17.00
N GLY A 183 14.25 6.85 16.21
CA GLY A 183 13.91 5.92 15.14
C GLY A 183 13.15 4.70 15.67
N ARG A 184 13.59 4.11 16.79
CA ARG A 184 12.89 2.99 17.43
C ARG A 184 11.48 3.35 17.86
N ASN A 185 11.29 4.49 18.53
CA ASN A 185 9.97 4.92 18.99
C ASN A 185 9.04 5.24 17.81
N SER A 186 9.55 5.95 16.80
CA SER A 186 8.82 6.24 15.56
C SER A 186 8.43 4.95 14.83
N ALA A 187 9.32 3.96 14.75
CA ALA A 187 9.03 2.67 14.13
C ALA A 187 7.89 1.92 14.84
N ILE A 188 7.88 1.89 16.17
CA ILE A 188 6.81 1.26 16.95
C ILE A 188 5.46 1.94 16.68
N ILE A 189 5.42 3.27 16.69
CA ILE A 189 4.19 4.05 16.43
C ILE A 189 3.67 3.79 15.01
N LEU A 190 4.56 3.81 14.01
CA LEU A 190 4.20 3.53 12.62
C LEU A 190 3.69 2.09 12.45
N TYR A 191 4.30 1.12 13.14
CA TYR A 191 3.86 -0.28 13.12
C TYR A 191 2.48 -0.46 13.75
N ILE A 192 2.18 0.20 14.87
CA ILE A 192 0.85 0.21 15.48
C ILE A 192 -0.19 0.78 14.50
N GLY A 193 0.14 1.89 13.82
CA GLY A 193 -0.71 2.44 12.76
C GLY A 193 -0.97 1.43 11.63
N GLN A 194 0.04 0.67 11.21
CA GLN A 194 -0.11 -0.37 10.18
C GLN A 194 -1.03 -1.51 10.62
N ILE A 195 -0.92 -1.97 11.87
CA ILE A 195 -1.84 -2.97 12.44
C ILE A 195 -3.29 -2.46 12.44
N MET A 196 -3.52 -1.22 12.87
CA MET A 196 -4.85 -0.62 12.86
C MET A 196 -5.47 -0.56 11.46
N THR A 197 -4.67 -0.26 10.44
CA THR A 197 -5.13 -0.35 9.05
C THR A 197 -5.44 -1.78 8.64
N GLY A 198 -4.61 -2.76 9.02
CA GLY A 198 -4.86 -4.18 8.77
C GLY A 198 -6.19 -4.69 9.31
N ILE A 199 -6.52 -4.27 10.54
CA ILE A 199 -7.82 -4.56 11.15
C ILE A 199 -8.98 -4.03 10.29
N GLY A 200 -8.90 -2.79 9.83
CA GLY A 200 -9.97 -2.22 9.01
C GLY A 200 -10.06 -2.81 7.60
N THR A 201 -8.92 -3.08 6.96
CA THR A 201 -8.86 -3.76 5.66
C THR A 201 -9.51 -5.15 5.73
N SER A 202 -9.27 -5.89 6.80
CA SER A 202 -9.87 -7.22 7.00
C SER A 202 -11.41 -7.17 7.05
N ALA A 203 -11.97 -6.18 7.76
CA ALA A 203 -13.42 -5.97 7.79
C ALA A 203 -13.99 -5.61 6.40
N TYR A 204 -13.26 -4.79 5.62
CA TYR A 204 -13.63 -4.42 4.25
C TYR A 204 -13.75 -5.64 3.33
N PHE A 205 -12.74 -6.52 3.32
CA PHE A 205 -12.72 -7.69 2.43
C PHE A 205 -13.68 -8.79 2.90
N THR A 206 -13.76 -9.03 4.20
CA THR A 206 -14.53 -10.15 4.76
C THR A 206 -16.03 -9.85 4.82
N LEU A 207 -16.41 -8.66 5.28
CA LEU A 207 -17.81 -8.32 5.56
C LEU A 207 -18.47 -7.49 4.47
N GLY A 208 -17.69 -6.71 3.72
CA GLY A 208 -18.23 -5.83 2.68
C GLY A 208 -18.87 -6.61 1.52
N ALA A 209 -18.10 -7.53 0.93
CA ALA A 209 -18.59 -8.38 -0.15
C ALA A 209 -19.74 -9.29 0.32
N THR A 210 -19.66 -9.83 1.54
CA THR A 210 -20.72 -10.70 2.07
C THR A 210 -22.01 -9.93 2.40
N TYR A 211 -21.93 -8.69 2.88
CA TYR A 211 -23.12 -7.85 3.03
C TYR A 211 -23.75 -7.54 1.66
N LEU A 212 -22.93 -7.25 0.64
CA LEU A 212 -23.43 -7.01 -0.71
C LEU A 212 -24.12 -8.26 -1.28
N ASP A 213 -23.53 -9.44 -1.10
CA ASP A 213 -24.07 -10.72 -1.57
C ASP A 213 -25.35 -11.13 -0.85
N ASP A 214 -25.50 -10.77 0.43
CA ASP A 214 -26.70 -11.05 1.23
C ASP A 214 -27.90 -10.15 0.91
N ASN A 215 -27.62 -8.97 0.36
CA ASN A 215 -28.59 -7.91 0.11
C ASN A 215 -28.92 -7.70 -1.39
N VAL A 216 -28.32 -8.51 -2.26
CA VAL A 216 -28.52 -8.44 -3.71
C VAL A 216 -28.85 -9.82 -4.27
N VAL A 217 -29.63 -9.84 -5.36
CA VAL A 217 -29.88 -11.08 -6.11
C VAL A 217 -28.57 -11.65 -6.62
N LYS A 218 -28.32 -12.94 -6.42
CA LYS A 218 -27.07 -13.63 -6.80
C LYS A 218 -26.61 -13.35 -8.24
N ARG A 219 -27.54 -13.27 -9.20
CA ARG A 219 -27.23 -12.91 -10.61
C ARG A 219 -26.59 -11.52 -10.77
N LYS A 220 -26.92 -10.56 -9.90
CA LYS A 220 -26.42 -9.17 -9.97
C LYS A 220 -25.15 -8.95 -9.15
N PHE A 221 -24.82 -9.85 -8.23
CA PHE A 221 -23.67 -9.71 -7.34
C PHE A 221 -22.33 -9.58 -8.09
N PRO A 222 -21.98 -10.45 -9.06
CA PRO A 222 -20.68 -10.38 -9.75
C PRO A 222 -20.44 -9.03 -10.45
N PHE A 223 -21.47 -8.46 -11.07
CA PHE A 223 -21.37 -7.15 -11.72
C PHE A 223 -21.14 -6.02 -10.69
N LEU A 224 -21.89 -6.02 -9.59
CA LEU A 224 -21.73 -4.99 -8.55
C LEU A 224 -20.36 -5.10 -7.85
N GLN A 225 -19.90 -6.33 -7.58
CA GLN A 225 -18.58 -6.55 -7.01
C GLN A 225 -17.46 -6.13 -7.97
N GLY A 226 -17.63 -6.38 -9.28
CA GLY A 226 -16.72 -5.89 -10.31
C GLY A 226 -16.63 -4.35 -10.34
N LEU A 227 -17.77 -3.66 -10.19
CA LEU A 227 -17.80 -2.20 -10.10
C LEU A 227 -17.05 -1.67 -8.86
N VAL A 228 -17.19 -2.35 -7.72
CA VAL A 228 -16.45 -2.00 -6.49
C VAL A 228 -14.95 -2.11 -6.72
N MET A 229 -14.49 -3.23 -7.29
CA MET A 229 -13.07 -3.46 -7.57
C MET A 229 -12.51 -2.46 -8.59
N PHE A 230 -13.31 -2.08 -9.60
CA PHE A 230 -12.91 -1.09 -10.60
C PHE A 230 -12.69 0.31 -9.98
N ILE A 231 -13.59 0.77 -9.10
CA ILE A 231 -13.41 2.07 -8.43
C ILE A 231 -12.20 2.03 -7.48
N ARG A 232 -11.99 0.90 -6.79
CA ARG A 232 -10.82 0.72 -5.92
C ARG A 232 -9.49 0.85 -6.67
N LEU A 233 -9.45 0.48 -7.95
CA LEU A 233 -8.24 0.56 -8.79
C LEU A 233 -7.68 1.99 -8.94
N PHE A 234 -8.51 3.02 -8.78
CA PHE A 234 -8.02 4.41 -8.81
C PHE A 234 -7.25 4.80 -7.54
N GLY A 235 -7.45 4.06 -6.44
CA GLY A 235 -6.84 4.34 -5.15
C GLY A 235 -5.30 4.44 -5.20
N PRO A 236 -4.57 3.40 -5.66
CA PRO A 236 -3.12 3.41 -5.71
C PRO A 236 -2.53 4.61 -6.45
N THR A 237 -3.09 4.95 -7.61
CA THR A 237 -2.62 6.06 -8.42
C THR A 237 -2.85 7.39 -7.71
N ILE A 238 -4.05 7.62 -7.17
CA ILE A 238 -4.32 8.84 -6.41
C ILE A 238 -3.37 8.94 -5.21
N GLY A 239 -3.10 7.82 -4.52
CA GLY A 239 -2.17 7.76 -3.39
C GLY A 239 -0.74 8.16 -3.77
N LEU A 240 -0.20 7.59 -4.85
CA LEU A 240 1.14 7.91 -5.36
C LEU A 240 1.23 9.33 -5.94
N MET A 241 0.18 9.85 -6.56
CA MET A 241 0.15 11.24 -7.03
C MET A 241 0.11 12.23 -5.87
N ILE A 242 -0.67 11.96 -4.82
CA ILE A 242 -0.66 12.77 -3.59
C ILE A 242 0.70 12.69 -2.91
N SER A 243 1.32 11.50 -2.86
CA SER A 243 2.68 11.32 -2.35
C SER A 243 3.68 12.14 -3.16
N SER A 244 3.66 12.06 -4.49
CA SER A 244 4.49 12.87 -5.39
C SER A 244 4.35 14.38 -5.13
N TYR A 245 3.12 14.88 -5.01
CA TYR A 245 2.86 16.29 -4.68
C TYR A 245 3.43 16.69 -3.32
N VAL A 246 3.12 15.92 -2.27
CA VAL A 246 3.56 16.23 -0.90
C VAL A 246 5.08 16.11 -0.75
N LEU A 247 5.71 15.17 -1.46
CA LEU A 247 7.16 14.98 -1.46
C LEU A 247 7.91 16.06 -2.26
N SER A 248 7.23 16.75 -3.18
CA SER A 248 7.78 17.95 -3.85
C SER A 248 7.83 19.19 -2.94
N ILE A 249 7.20 19.13 -1.76
CA ILE A 249 7.23 20.19 -0.74
C ILE A 249 8.27 19.79 0.31
N TYR A 250 9.16 20.71 0.67
CA TYR A 250 10.17 20.47 1.70
C TYR A 250 9.52 20.21 3.07
N ILE A 251 10.12 19.32 3.86
CA ILE A 251 9.59 18.84 5.15
C ILE A 251 9.28 19.97 6.14
N ASN A 252 10.03 21.06 6.11
CA ASN A 252 9.75 22.26 6.91
C ASN A 252 8.98 23.27 6.06
N PHE A 253 7.66 23.34 6.27
CA PHE A 253 6.78 24.19 5.48
C PHE A 253 7.17 25.68 5.61
N GLY A 254 7.44 26.32 4.48
CA GLY A 254 7.76 27.75 4.41
C GLY A 254 9.26 28.09 4.43
N LYS A 255 10.15 27.12 4.65
CA LYS A 255 11.60 27.28 4.41
C LYS A 255 11.96 26.67 3.05
N LYS A 256 12.70 27.41 2.23
CA LYS A 256 13.28 26.88 0.98
C LYS A 256 14.74 26.51 1.25
N PRO A 257 15.13 25.22 1.14
CA PRO A 257 16.53 24.85 1.26
C PRO A 257 17.31 25.41 0.05
N PRO A 258 18.62 25.63 0.19
CA PRO A 258 19.50 26.09 -0.89
C PRO A 258 19.82 24.97 -1.92
N PHE A 259 19.04 23.89 -1.95
CA PHE A 259 19.26 22.75 -2.83
C PHE A 259 17.95 22.24 -3.44
N SER A 260 18.09 21.55 -4.58
CA SER A 260 16.97 21.02 -5.36
C SER A 260 16.37 19.75 -4.75
N ASN A 261 15.18 19.35 -5.20
CA ASN A 261 14.52 18.10 -4.81
C ASN A 261 15.18 16.81 -5.35
N HIS A 262 16.22 16.96 -6.19
CA HIS A 262 17.10 15.87 -6.60
C HIS A 262 18.24 15.63 -5.61
N ASP A 263 18.47 16.56 -4.66
CA ASP A 263 19.51 16.41 -3.65
C ASP A 263 19.14 15.28 -2.67
N PRO A 264 20.08 14.37 -2.32
CA PRO A 264 19.84 13.29 -1.37
C PRO A 264 19.29 13.75 0.00
N ARG A 265 19.61 14.98 0.43
CA ARG A 265 19.16 15.61 1.68
C ARG A 265 17.73 16.12 1.61
N TRP A 266 17.11 16.15 0.43
CA TRP A 266 15.72 16.54 0.31
C TRP A 266 14.82 15.56 1.05
N LEU A 267 14.12 16.07 2.07
CA LEU A 267 13.06 15.38 2.78
C LEU A 267 11.73 16.02 2.40
N GLY A 268 10.84 15.21 1.82
CA GLY A 268 9.50 15.64 1.48
C GLY A 268 8.59 15.71 2.70
N ALA A 269 7.53 16.53 2.65
CA ALA A 269 6.60 16.74 3.75
C ALA A 269 5.59 15.58 3.96
N TRP A 270 6.06 14.34 4.02
CA TRP A 270 5.32 13.06 4.03
C TRP A 270 4.14 12.94 4.99
N TYR A 271 4.01 13.84 5.97
CA TYR A 271 2.94 13.84 6.96
C TYR A 271 1.69 14.63 6.52
N LEU A 272 1.81 15.54 5.53
CA LEU A 272 0.76 16.51 5.21
C LEU A 272 -0.58 15.88 4.81
N ALA A 273 -0.57 14.77 4.07
CA ALA A 273 -1.82 14.13 3.63
C ALA A 273 -2.49 13.27 4.70
N LEU A 274 -1.82 12.96 5.83
CA LEU A 274 -2.37 12.05 6.85
C LEU A 274 -3.59 12.64 7.57
N ILE A 275 -3.59 13.95 7.84
CA ILE A 275 -4.71 14.63 8.48
C ILE A 275 -5.99 14.60 7.60
N PRO A 276 -5.96 15.06 6.34
CA PRO A 276 -7.14 14.99 5.48
C PRO A 276 -7.58 13.55 5.21
N PHE A 277 -6.66 12.59 5.10
CA PHE A 277 -7.02 11.17 5.02
C PHE A 277 -7.75 10.67 6.28
N GLY A 278 -7.34 11.07 7.48
CA GLY A 278 -8.07 10.78 8.70
C GLY A 278 -9.50 11.33 8.66
N CYS A 279 -9.67 12.58 8.24
CA CYS A 279 -10.98 13.23 8.16
C CYS A 279 -11.91 12.53 7.15
N ILE A 280 -11.39 12.23 5.95
CA ILE A 280 -12.13 11.52 4.90
C ILE A 280 -12.56 10.13 5.39
N GLY A 281 -11.67 9.41 6.09
CA GLY A 281 -11.97 8.10 6.65
C GLY A 281 -13.08 8.13 7.70
N ILE A 282 -13.08 9.14 8.59
CA ILE A 282 -14.16 9.34 9.57
C ILE A 282 -15.50 9.57 8.87
N ILE A 283 -15.53 10.38 7.81
CA ILE A 283 -16.75 10.63 7.04
C ILE A 283 -17.27 9.34 6.40
N ILE A 284 -16.40 8.56 5.75
CA ILE A 284 -16.78 7.28 5.12
C ILE A 284 -17.30 6.29 6.19
N SER A 285 -16.61 6.20 7.33
CA SER A 285 -17.04 5.39 8.48
C SER A 285 -18.44 5.79 8.97
N LEU A 286 -18.68 7.09 9.15
CA LEU A 286 -19.99 7.61 9.54
C LEU A 286 -21.05 7.21 8.53
N CYS A 287 -20.81 7.41 7.22
CA CYS A 287 -21.75 7.01 6.18
C CYS A 287 -22.09 5.51 6.21
N LEU A 288 -21.12 4.64 6.47
CA LEU A 288 -21.33 3.20 6.57
C LEU A 288 -22.10 2.79 7.83
N SER A 289 -21.89 3.50 8.95
CA SER A 289 -22.59 3.24 10.20
C SER A 289 -24.10 3.45 10.11
N LEU A 290 -24.56 4.27 9.15
CA LEU A 290 -25.97 4.58 8.90
C LEU A 290 -26.70 3.48 8.11
N PHE A 291 -26.01 2.48 7.55
CA PHE A 291 -26.67 1.44 6.76
C PHE A 291 -27.35 0.37 7.64
N PRO A 292 -28.56 -0.08 7.28
CA PRO A 292 -29.30 -1.10 8.02
C PRO A 292 -28.63 -2.48 7.91
N ARG A 293 -29.04 -3.41 8.79
CA ARG A 293 -28.59 -4.82 8.76
C ARG A 293 -28.96 -5.51 7.46
N VAL A 294 -30.17 -5.24 6.99
CA VAL A 294 -30.74 -5.78 5.76
C VAL A 294 -31.38 -4.63 5.00
N LEU A 295 -31.10 -4.54 3.70
CA LEU A 295 -31.72 -3.53 2.86
C LEU A 295 -33.24 -3.75 2.77
N PRO A 296 -34.07 -2.70 2.77
CA PRO A 296 -35.54 -2.82 2.76
C PRO A 296 -36.10 -3.74 1.68
N ARG A 297 -35.53 -3.64 0.47
CA ARG A 297 -35.95 -4.47 -0.68
C ARG A 297 -35.61 -5.95 -0.52
N GLU A 298 -34.55 -6.30 0.20
CA GLU A 298 -34.22 -7.70 0.45
C GLU A 298 -35.04 -8.25 1.61
N ALA A 299 -35.32 -7.44 2.64
CA ALA A 299 -36.26 -7.79 3.70
C ALA A 299 -37.65 -8.17 3.13
N GLU A 300 -38.19 -7.35 2.22
CA GLU A 300 -39.47 -7.64 1.55
C GLU A 300 -39.44 -8.98 0.78
N ARG A 301 -38.31 -9.34 0.18
CA ARG A 301 -38.17 -10.59 -0.57
C ARG A 301 -38.02 -11.82 0.31
N ARG A 302 -37.37 -11.68 1.47
CA ARG A 302 -37.25 -12.78 2.45
C ARG A 302 -38.62 -13.09 3.06
N ARG A 303 -39.40 -12.04 3.34
CA ARG A 303 -40.81 -12.16 3.77
C ARG A 303 -41.67 -12.88 2.74
N LYS A 304 -41.58 -12.49 1.46
CA LYS A 304 -42.30 -13.20 0.36
C LYS A 304 -41.90 -14.68 0.23
N ARG A 305 -40.70 -15.06 0.65
CA ARG A 305 -40.20 -16.44 0.64
C ARG A 305 -40.45 -17.18 1.96
N GLN A 306 -41.07 -16.54 2.96
CA GLN A 306 -41.24 -17.09 4.32
C GLN A 306 -39.90 -17.55 4.96
N GLU A 307 -38.80 -16.90 4.60
CA GLU A 307 -37.44 -17.20 5.09
C GLU A 307 -37.09 -16.46 6.40
N GLU A 308 -38.07 -15.84 7.07
CA GLU A 308 -37.85 -15.02 8.28
C GLU A 308 -37.19 -15.80 9.43
N ALA A 309 -37.44 -17.12 9.51
CA ALA A 309 -36.86 -18.03 10.51
C ALA A 309 -35.36 -18.34 10.34
N LEU A 310 -34.73 -17.95 9.22
CA LEU A 310 -33.30 -18.22 8.97
C LEU A 310 -32.34 -17.19 9.59
N ILE A 311 -32.87 -16.10 10.17
CA ILE A 311 -32.08 -14.99 10.71
C ILE A 311 -31.49 -15.31 12.10
N SER A 312 -32.01 -16.31 12.80
CA SER A 312 -31.58 -16.68 14.16
C SER A 312 -30.79 -17.99 14.25
N ARG A 313 -30.17 -18.46 13.16
CA ARG A 313 -29.29 -19.64 13.28
C ARG A 313 -28.08 -19.24 14.13
N GLU A 314 -28.05 -19.71 15.38
CA GLU A 314 -26.92 -19.52 16.26
C GLU A 314 -25.66 -20.05 15.57
N ILE A 315 -24.64 -19.20 15.48
CA ILE A 315 -23.38 -19.58 14.86
C ILE A 315 -22.68 -20.52 15.83
N SER A 316 -22.71 -21.81 15.53
CA SER A 316 -21.97 -22.82 16.28
C SER A 316 -20.52 -22.84 15.83
N PHE A 317 -19.58 -22.76 16.78
CA PHE A 317 -18.15 -22.93 16.51
C PHE A 317 -17.85 -24.28 15.85
N LYS A 318 -18.63 -25.32 16.16
CA LYS A 318 -18.50 -26.64 15.55
C LYS A 318 -18.80 -26.59 14.05
N ASP A 319 -19.90 -25.93 13.66
CA ASP A 319 -20.30 -25.76 12.26
C ASP A 319 -19.25 -24.94 11.48
N PHE A 320 -18.69 -23.90 12.12
CA PHE A 320 -17.62 -23.09 11.54
C PHE A 320 -16.34 -23.91 11.32
N LYS A 321 -15.89 -24.65 12.34
CA LYS A 321 -14.70 -25.53 12.25
C LYS A 321 -14.88 -26.58 11.15
N GLU A 322 -16.04 -27.22 11.09
CA GLU A 322 -16.33 -28.23 10.07
C GLU A 322 -16.30 -27.63 8.66
N THR A 323 -16.86 -26.43 8.48
CA THR A 323 -16.82 -25.70 7.20
C THR A 323 -15.39 -25.35 6.81
N MET A 324 -14.57 -24.86 7.73
CA MET A 324 -13.14 -24.57 7.48
C MET A 324 -12.37 -25.82 7.07
N ILE A 325 -12.56 -26.96 7.75
CA ILE A 325 -11.90 -28.22 7.39
C ILE A 325 -12.33 -28.68 6.00
N ARG A 326 -13.61 -28.54 5.64
CA ARG A 326 -14.11 -28.88 4.28
C ARG A 326 -13.44 -28.02 3.21
N LEU A 327 -13.27 -26.72 3.44
CA LEU A 327 -12.58 -25.82 2.51
C LEU A 327 -11.09 -26.17 2.38
N LEU A 328 -10.39 -26.42 3.49
CA LEU A 328 -8.98 -26.80 3.50
C LEU A 328 -8.73 -28.17 2.85
N LYS A 329 -9.72 -29.06 2.83
CA LYS A 329 -9.64 -30.38 2.17
C LYS A 329 -9.95 -30.33 0.67
N ASN A 330 -10.42 -29.20 0.13
CA ASN A 330 -10.68 -29.07 -1.31
C ASN A 330 -9.36 -28.83 -2.05
N PRO A 331 -8.81 -29.83 -2.78
CA PRO A 331 -7.49 -29.71 -3.38
C PRO A 331 -7.44 -28.63 -4.48
N ILE A 332 -8.53 -28.42 -5.21
CA ILE A 332 -8.59 -27.42 -6.28
C ILE A 332 -8.51 -26.02 -5.69
N LEU A 333 -9.29 -25.75 -4.62
CA LEU A 333 -9.26 -24.47 -3.93
C LEU A 333 -7.88 -24.20 -3.31
N MET A 334 -7.29 -25.19 -2.64
CA MET A 334 -5.99 -25.03 -1.98
C MET A 334 -4.86 -24.83 -2.99
N LEU A 335 -4.81 -25.61 -4.07
CA LEU A 335 -3.79 -25.44 -5.12
C LEU A 335 -3.89 -24.06 -5.77
N ASN A 336 -5.10 -23.60 -6.10
CA ASN A 336 -5.29 -22.26 -6.67
C ASN A 336 -4.90 -21.15 -5.67
N SER A 337 -5.21 -21.34 -4.39
CA SER A 337 -4.84 -20.40 -3.33
C SER A 337 -3.32 -20.34 -3.13
N PHE A 338 -2.63 -21.48 -3.09
CA PHE A 338 -1.17 -21.52 -3.01
C PHE A 338 -0.52 -20.85 -4.21
N SER A 339 -1.00 -21.12 -5.43
CA SER A 339 -0.51 -20.46 -6.65
C SER A 339 -0.62 -18.93 -6.54
N THR A 340 -1.78 -18.44 -6.10
CA THR A 340 -2.03 -17.00 -5.93
C THR A 340 -1.11 -16.40 -4.86
N VAL A 341 -0.85 -17.11 -3.75
CA VAL A 341 0.04 -16.66 -2.68
C VAL A 341 1.49 -16.57 -3.15
N PHE A 342 2.03 -17.60 -3.81
CA PHE A 342 3.40 -17.57 -4.33
C PHE A 342 3.61 -16.43 -5.32
N PHE A 343 2.64 -16.24 -6.22
CA PHE A 343 2.63 -15.12 -7.15
C PHE A 343 2.62 -13.76 -6.43
N ALA A 344 1.73 -13.59 -5.44
CA ALA A 344 1.62 -12.36 -4.69
C ALA A 344 2.89 -12.04 -3.88
N ILE A 345 3.54 -13.04 -3.28
CA ILE A 345 4.81 -12.87 -2.55
C ILE A 345 5.89 -12.31 -3.48
N GLY A 346 6.04 -12.88 -4.69
CA GLY A 346 7.03 -12.41 -5.67
C GLY A 346 6.75 -10.98 -6.18
N GLY A 347 5.47 -10.64 -6.37
CA GLY A 347 5.06 -9.34 -6.89
C GLY A 347 5.04 -8.20 -5.86
N MET A 348 4.53 -8.45 -4.64
CA MET A 348 4.26 -7.39 -3.67
C MET A 348 5.54 -6.65 -3.24
N GLY A 349 6.63 -7.38 -2.97
CA GLY A 349 7.90 -6.76 -2.59
C GLY A 349 8.43 -5.80 -3.66
N PHE A 350 8.38 -6.21 -4.92
CA PHE A 350 8.79 -5.37 -6.04
C PHE A 350 7.95 -4.09 -6.13
N TRP A 351 6.62 -4.20 -6.06
CA TRP A 351 5.72 -3.05 -6.14
C TRP A 351 5.84 -2.08 -4.97
N THR A 352 6.04 -2.61 -3.76
CA THR A 352 6.25 -1.77 -2.56
C THR A 352 7.53 -0.95 -2.66
N PHE A 353 8.60 -1.52 -3.20
CA PHE A 353 9.89 -0.85 -3.31
C PHE A 353 10.16 -0.23 -4.69
N LEU A 354 9.21 -0.25 -5.63
CA LEU A 354 9.39 0.29 -6.97
C LEU A 354 9.78 1.79 -6.97
N PRO A 355 9.11 2.69 -6.22
CA PRO A 355 9.54 4.09 -6.16
C PRO A 355 10.96 4.23 -5.61
N LYS A 356 11.31 3.45 -4.57
CA LYS A 356 12.66 3.38 -4.03
C LYS A 356 13.67 2.94 -5.10
N TYR A 357 13.32 1.95 -5.91
CA TYR A 357 14.17 1.52 -7.01
C TYR A 357 14.42 2.65 -8.01
N PHE A 358 13.40 3.41 -8.40
CA PHE A 358 13.58 4.59 -9.27
C PHE A 358 14.46 5.67 -8.65
N GLU A 359 14.33 5.92 -7.35
CA GLU A 359 15.17 6.90 -6.64
C GLU A 359 16.65 6.48 -6.63
N TYR A 360 16.95 5.25 -6.21
CA TYR A 360 18.33 4.81 -6.02
C TYR A 360 19.01 4.37 -7.32
N GLN A 361 18.33 3.58 -8.16
CA GLN A 361 18.92 3.00 -9.36
C GLN A 361 18.89 3.92 -10.57
N PHE A 362 17.95 4.88 -10.62
CA PHE A 362 17.84 5.81 -11.75
C PHE A 362 18.00 7.27 -11.34
N ARG A 363 18.45 7.52 -10.10
CA ARG A 363 18.71 8.86 -9.53
C ARG A 363 17.53 9.84 -9.74
N LYS A 364 16.29 9.33 -9.68
CA LYS A 364 15.07 10.15 -9.79
C LYS A 364 14.74 10.79 -8.44
N SER A 365 14.14 11.98 -8.48
CA SER A 365 13.60 12.57 -7.25
C SER A 365 12.43 11.72 -6.73
N ALA A 366 12.18 11.74 -5.42
CA ALA A 366 11.07 11.00 -4.81
C ALA A 366 9.72 11.40 -5.42
N SER A 367 9.54 12.67 -5.81
CA SER A 367 8.34 13.15 -6.49
C SER A 367 8.17 12.53 -7.89
N GLU A 368 9.23 12.47 -8.70
CA GLU A 368 9.15 11.91 -10.05
C GLU A 368 8.96 10.40 -10.02
N ALA A 369 9.68 9.70 -9.13
CA ALA A 369 9.57 8.26 -8.94
C ALA A 369 8.12 7.84 -8.65
N ASN A 370 7.48 8.53 -7.70
CA ASN A 370 6.09 8.28 -7.34
C ASN A 370 5.10 8.61 -8.46
N PHE A 371 5.31 9.71 -9.17
CA PHE A 371 4.46 10.09 -10.31
C PHE A 371 4.49 9.03 -11.41
N ILE A 372 5.68 8.55 -11.76
CA ILE A 372 5.87 7.54 -12.80
C ILE A 372 5.26 6.20 -12.36
N ALA A 373 5.58 5.72 -11.15
CA ALA A 373 5.03 4.48 -10.62
C ALA A 373 3.49 4.50 -10.59
N GLY A 374 2.89 5.62 -10.14
CA GLY A 374 1.44 5.79 -10.09
C GLY A 374 0.77 5.82 -11.46
N SER A 375 1.42 6.46 -12.44
CA SER A 375 0.92 6.58 -13.82
C SER A 375 0.93 5.24 -14.55
N ILE A 376 2.02 4.48 -14.42
CA ILE A 376 2.16 3.13 -15.00
C ILE A 376 1.04 2.22 -14.47
N GLY A 377 0.85 2.22 -13.15
CA GLY A 377 -0.18 1.42 -12.49
C GLY A 377 -1.60 1.73 -13.01
N LEU A 378 -1.94 3.01 -13.21
CA LEU A 378 -3.27 3.38 -13.71
C LEU A 378 -3.49 2.93 -15.14
N ILE A 379 -2.59 3.35 -16.04
CA ILE A 379 -2.79 3.22 -17.48
C ILE A 379 -2.77 1.73 -17.85
N CYS A 380 -1.71 1.01 -17.46
CA CYS A 380 -1.51 -0.36 -17.90
C CYS A 380 -2.56 -1.31 -17.29
N THR A 381 -2.88 -1.14 -16.00
CA THR A 381 -3.91 -1.96 -15.35
C THR A 381 -5.30 -1.69 -15.91
N ALA A 382 -5.67 -0.42 -16.14
CA ALA A 382 -6.99 -0.09 -16.69
C ALA A 382 -7.16 -0.69 -18.09
N PHE A 383 -6.17 -0.53 -18.98
CA PHE A 383 -6.20 -1.15 -20.31
C PHE A 383 -6.26 -2.68 -20.22
N GLY A 384 -5.49 -3.32 -19.34
CA GLY A 384 -5.52 -4.77 -19.16
C GLY A 384 -6.85 -5.32 -18.65
N VAL A 385 -7.49 -4.63 -17.70
CA VAL A 385 -8.81 -5.04 -17.18
C VAL A 385 -9.92 -4.81 -18.20
N ILE A 386 -9.89 -3.68 -18.95
CA ILE A 386 -10.88 -3.41 -19.99
C ILE A 386 -10.76 -4.42 -21.14
N THR A 387 -9.54 -4.66 -21.62
CA THR A 387 -9.30 -5.64 -22.70
C THR A 387 -9.72 -7.04 -22.29
N SER A 388 -9.38 -7.51 -21.08
CA SER A 388 -9.86 -8.81 -20.59
C SER A 388 -11.37 -8.87 -20.45
N GLY A 389 -12.03 -7.81 -19.95
CA GLY A 389 -13.49 -7.74 -19.87
C GLY A 389 -14.18 -7.86 -21.24
N ILE A 390 -13.64 -7.19 -22.27
CA ILE A 390 -14.13 -7.30 -23.64
C ILE A 390 -13.92 -8.72 -24.18
N VAL A 391 -12.73 -9.29 -24.02
CA VAL A 391 -12.42 -10.64 -24.51
C VAL A 391 -13.32 -11.69 -23.85
N MET A 392 -13.51 -11.62 -22.52
CA MET A 392 -14.36 -12.55 -21.78
C MET A 392 -15.84 -12.43 -22.18
N SER A 393 -16.32 -11.20 -22.42
CA SER A 393 -17.72 -10.96 -22.77
C SER A 393 -18.06 -11.35 -24.21
N VAL A 394 -17.13 -11.14 -25.16
CA VAL A 394 -17.30 -11.43 -26.58
C VAL A 394 -17.03 -12.90 -26.90
N PHE A 395 -15.86 -13.42 -26.53
CA PHE A 395 -15.42 -14.75 -26.96
C PHE A 395 -15.89 -15.87 -26.03
N ARG A 396 -16.23 -15.57 -24.78
CA ARG A 396 -16.65 -16.54 -23.76
C ARG A 396 -15.78 -17.81 -23.74
N PRO A 397 -14.45 -17.66 -23.53
CA PRO A 397 -13.51 -18.78 -23.60
C PRO A 397 -13.83 -19.85 -22.55
N ARG A 398 -13.44 -21.10 -22.85
CA ARG A 398 -13.54 -22.20 -21.87
C ARG A 398 -12.60 -21.92 -20.68
N PRO A 399 -12.98 -22.30 -19.45
CA PRO A 399 -12.15 -22.07 -18.25
C PRO A 399 -10.72 -22.61 -18.35
N SER A 400 -10.50 -23.70 -19.07
CA SER A 400 -9.17 -24.26 -19.31
C SER A 400 -8.24 -23.31 -20.08
N TYR A 401 -8.76 -22.60 -21.08
CA TYR A 401 -7.97 -21.60 -21.83
C TYR A 401 -7.66 -20.37 -20.98
N VAL A 402 -8.61 -19.97 -20.14
CA VAL A 402 -8.42 -18.86 -19.19
C VAL A 402 -7.32 -19.20 -18.18
N ALA A 403 -7.35 -20.41 -17.62
CA ALA A 403 -6.29 -20.89 -16.73
C ALA A 403 -4.93 -20.96 -17.43
N GLY A 404 -4.89 -21.47 -18.68
CA GLY A 404 -3.67 -21.51 -19.48
C GLY A 404 -3.08 -20.12 -19.77
N TRP A 405 -3.93 -19.13 -20.03
CA TRP A 405 -3.50 -17.75 -20.21
C TRP A 405 -2.85 -17.17 -18.94
N ASN A 406 -3.41 -17.45 -17.77
CA ASN A 406 -2.84 -16.99 -16.50
C ASN A 406 -1.40 -17.52 -16.32
N VAL A 407 -1.16 -18.80 -16.63
CA VAL A 407 0.18 -19.39 -16.59
C VAL A 407 1.15 -18.67 -17.54
N ILE A 408 0.71 -18.35 -18.76
CA ILE A 408 1.54 -17.60 -19.73
C ILE A 408 1.92 -16.22 -19.18
N THR A 409 0.96 -15.50 -18.60
CA THR A 409 1.20 -14.17 -18.03
C THR A 409 2.17 -14.22 -16.83
N GLU A 410 2.12 -15.28 -16.02
CA GLU A 410 3.01 -15.49 -14.88
C GLU A 410 4.45 -15.83 -15.31
N ILE A 411 4.62 -16.66 -16.34
CA ILE A 411 5.93 -16.95 -16.94
C ILE A 411 6.55 -15.68 -17.51
N TYR A 412 5.77 -14.88 -18.23
CA TYR A 412 6.24 -13.60 -18.77
C TYR A 412 6.71 -12.66 -17.66
N GLN A 413 5.91 -12.49 -16.60
CA GLN A 413 6.27 -11.60 -15.49
C GLN A 413 7.56 -12.05 -14.80
N THR A 414 7.72 -13.35 -14.59
CA THR A 414 8.95 -13.89 -13.99
C THR A 414 10.17 -13.58 -14.86
N GLY A 415 10.06 -13.78 -16.18
CA GLY A 415 11.10 -13.39 -17.13
C GLY A 415 11.39 -11.88 -17.11
N ALA A 416 10.35 -11.05 -17.03
CA ALA A 416 10.48 -9.60 -16.94
C ALA A 416 11.22 -9.19 -15.65
N PHE A 417 10.88 -9.77 -14.50
CA PHE A 417 11.55 -9.48 -13.22
C PHE A 417 13.03 -9.89 -13.23
N ILE A 418 13.37 -11.03 -13.84
CA ILE A 418 14.76 -11.43 -14.03
C ILE A 418 15.48 -10.40 -14.92
N ALA A 419 14.87 -9.95 -16.02
CA ALA A 419 15.46 -8.93 -16.88
C ALA A 419 15.65 -7.59 -16.16
N LEU A 420 14.66 -7.15 -15.37
CA LEU A 420 14.73 -5.91 -14.59
C LEU A 420 15.86 -5.95 -13.55
N ALA A 421 16.22 -7.11 -13.02
CA ALA A 421 17.33 -7.24 -12.06
C ALA A 421 18.69 -6.87 -12.67
N PHE A 422 18.84 -6.97 -13.99
CA PHE A 422 20.07 -6.60 -14.71
C PHE A 422 20.02 -5.21 -15.35
N LEU A 423 18.87 -4.52 -15.30
CA LEU A 423 18.70 -3.18 -15.84
C LEU A 423 18.87 -2.15 -14.74
N GLY A 424 20.00 -1.45 -14.73
CA GLY A 424 20.28 -0.39 -13.78
C GLY A 424 21.25 0.64 -14.34
N CYS A 425 21.26 1.83 -13.74
CA CYS A 425 22.17 2.90 -14.11
C CYS A 425 23.48 2.78 -13.33
N PHE A 426 24.31 1.80 -13.70
CA PHE A 426 25.63 1.64 -13.09
C PHE A 426 26.63 2.51 -13.84
N ARG A 427 27.04 3.63 -13.23
CA ARG A 427 28.25 4.34 -13.67
C ARG A 427 29.28 4.15 -12.57
N ASP A 428 30.45 3.63 -12.92
CA ASP A 428 31.64 3.66 -12.05
C ASP A 428 32.20 5.09 -12.05
N ASP A 429 31.41 6.04 -11.54
CA ASP A 429 31.81 7.45 -11.40
C ASP A 429 32.41 7.74 -10.03
N MET A 430 32.27 6.82 -9.07
CA MET A 430 32.82 7.00 -7.73
C MET A 430 34.33 6.75 -7.74
N VAL A 431 35.08 7.79 -7.38
CA VAL A 431 36.54 7.75 -7.29
C VAL A 431 36.96 6.95 -6.05
N GLY A 432 37.66 5.84 -6.30
CA GLY A 432 38.18 4.93 -5.28
C GLY A 432 38.62 3.60 -5.91
N SER A 433 39.19 2.71 -5.11
CA SER A 433 39.62 1.38 -5.56
C SER A 433 39.32 0.32 -4.52
N PHE A 434 39.01 -0.90 -4.95
CA PHE A 434 38.85 -2.03 -4.04
C PHE A 434 40.21 -2.63 -3.70
N ASN A 435 40.46 -2.83 -2.41
CA ASN A 435 41.58 -3.61 -1.91
C ASN A 435 41.41 -5.11 -2.17
N GLU A 436 42.49 -5.88 -2.03
CA GLU A 436 42.48 -7.35 -2.08
C GLU A 436 41.52 -7.98 -1.05
N ASN A 437 41.22 -7.27 0.05
CA ASN A 437 40.27 -7.68 1.08
C ASN A 437 38.80 -7.35 0.75
N GLY A 438 38.51 -6.72 -0.40
CA GLY A 438 37.18 -6.29 -0.81
C GLY A 438 36.69 -4.98 -0.19
N GLU A 439 37.56 -4.26 0.53
CA GLU A 439 37.26 -2.93 1.10
C GLU A 439 37.44 -1.84 0.04
N PHE A 440 36.48 -0.93 -0.08
CA PHE A 440 36.56 0.21 -1.00
C PHE A 440 37.38 1.35 -0.37
N ILE A 441 38.60 1.57 -0.86
CA ILE A 441 39.44 2.69 -0.44
C ILE A 441 39.11 3.93 -1.26
N THR A 442 38.79 5.01 -0.56
CA THR A 442 38.57 6.36 -1.10
C THR A 442 39.81 7.27 -0.97
N THR A 443 40.87 6.79 -0.31
CA THR A 443 42.15 7.49 -0.15
C THR A 443 43.02 7.33 -1.40
N MET A 444 43.57 8.44 -1.87
CA MET A 444 44.42 8.57 -3.06
C MET A 444 45.57 9.52 -2.76
N SER A 445 46.62 9.49 -3.58
CA SER A 445 47.79 10.38 -3.45
C SER A 445 47.44 11.87 -3.35
N CYS A 446 46.33 12.30 -3.95
CA CYS A 446 45.86 13.69 -3.89
C CYS A 446 45.21 14.07 -2.56
N ASN A 447 44.58 13.14 -1.83
CA ASN A 447 43.85 13.41 -0.58
C ASN A 447 44.52 12.80 0.68
N GLU A 448 45.65 12.11 0.52
CA GLU A 448 46.44 11.54 1.63
C GLU A 448 46.75 12.57 2.73
N ASN A 449 47.01 13.82 2.34
CA ASN A 449 47.35 14.91 3.25
C ASN A 449 46.14 15.61 3.89
N CYS A 450 44.90 15.24 3.50
CA CYS A 450 43.67 15.84 4.07
C CYS A 450 43.19 15.14 5.34
N GLY A 451 43.75 13.97 5.69
CA GLY A 451 43.41 13.26 6.93
C GLY A 451 41.95 12.78 7.00
N CYS A 452 41.35 12.38 5.87
CA CYS A 452 39.96 11.96 5.82
C CYS A 452 39.72 10.65 6.60
N TYR A 453 38.78 10.68 7.54
CA TYR A 453 38.43 9.51 8.36
C TYR A 453 37.48 8.55 7.64
N ALA A 454 37.62 7.25 7.92
CA ALA A 454 36.74 6.22 7.37
C ALA A 454 35.28 6.32 7.86
N SER A 455 35.03 6.98 9.00
CA SER A 455 33.69 7.18 9.57
C SER A 455 33.02 8.49 9.17
N MET A 456 33.57 9.22 8.19
CA MET A 456 32.96 10.45 7.70
C MET A 456 31.66 10.12 6.94
N SER A 457 30.60 10.91 7.17
CA SER A 457 29.32 10.71 6.51
C SER A 457 29.42 10.91 4.99
N TYR A 458 28.66 10.11 4.25
CA TYR A 458 28.58 10.21 2.79
C TYR A 458 27.96 11.56 2.38
N SER A 459 28.76 12.40 1.74
CA SER A 459 28.35 13.73 1.27
C SER A 459 28.94 13.94 -0.14
N PRO A 460 28.36 13.28 -1.16
CA PRO A 460 29.02 13.18 -2.45
C PRO A 460 29.21 14.56 -3.09
N VAL A 461 30.33 14.72 -3.78
CA VAL A 461 30.61 15.90 -4.60
C VAL A 461 31.00 15.48 -6.01
N CYS A 462 30.56 16.26 -6.99
CA CYS A 462 30.82 16.02 -8.40
C CYS A 462 31.81 17.06 -8.93
N SER A 463 32.83 16.60 -9.67
CA SER A 463 33.72 17.49 -10.41
C SER A 463 32.94 18.35 -11.41
N LYS A 464 33.42 19.57 -11.68
CA LYS A 464 32.84 20.51 -12.66
C LYS A 464 32.62 19.88 -14.05
N ASP A 465 33.48 18.94 -14.45
CA ASP A 465 33.40 18.21 -15.71
C ASP A 465 32.34 17.09 -15.72
N GLN A 466 31.62 16.90 -14.62
CA GLN A 466 30.55 15.91 -14.46
C GLN A 466 30.97 14.44 -14.71
N SER A 467 32.26 14.18 -14.53
CA SER A 467 32.90 12.89 -14.82
C SER A 467 33.18 12.06 -13.57
N MET A 468 33.57 12.71 -12.47
CA MET A 468 34.06 12.06 -11.25
C MET A 468 33.26 12.50 -10.02
N THR A 469 32.72 11.51 -9.30
CA THR A 469 32.03 11.66 -8.02
C THR A 469 32.97 11.23 -6.90
N PHE A 470 33.17 12.09 -5.90
CA PHE A 470 33.94 11.76 -4.70
C PHE A 470 33.02 11.51 -3.52
N PHE A 471 33.45 10.66 -2.58
CA PHE A 471 32.65 10.27 -1.42
C PHE A 471 32.28 11.45 -0.50
N SER A 472 33.22 12.38 -0.31
CA SER A 472 33.02 13.63 0.43
C SER A 472 33.90 14.77 -0.10
N PRO A 473 33.67 16.03 0.30
CA PRO A 473 34.56 17.14 -0.04
C PRO A 473 36.00 16.92 0.42
N CYS A 474 36.20 16.26 1.58
CA CYS A 474 37.53 15.88 2.06
C CYS A 474 38.21 14.90 1.11
N HIS A 475 37.48 13.89 0.62
CA HIS A 475 38.01 12.90 -0.32
C HIS A 475 38.32 13.51 -1.70
N ALA A 476 37.67 14.61 -2.07
CA ALA A 476 38.06 15.41 -3.24
C ALA A 476 39.25 16.35 -2.96
N GLY A 477 39.66 16.48 -1.69
CA GLY A 477 40.74 17.34 -1.23
C GLY A 477 40.42 18.82 -1.27
N CYS A 478 39.14 19.19 -1.16
CA CYS A 478 38.70 20.58 -1.23
C CYS A 478 38.98 21.30 0.08
N THR A 479 39.51 22.53 0.00
CA THR A 479 39.81 23.34 1.19
C THR A 479 38.88 24.54 1.38
N THR A 480 38.13 24.92 0.35
CA THR A 480 37.26 26.11 0.39
C THR A 480 35.82 25.75 0.06
N THR A 481 34.89 26.42 0.74
CA THR A 481 33.45 26.39 0.43
C THR A 481 32.93 27.78 0.15
N THR A 482 32.21 27.93 -0.95
CA THR A 482 31.50 29.15 -1.32
C THR A 482 30.06 28.81 -1.68
N PHE A 483 29.14 29.75 -1.44
CA PHE A 483 27.75 29.62 -1.89
C PHE A 483 27.52 30.59 -3.05
N ILE A 484 27.22 30.06 -4.23
CA ILE A 484 26.90 30.87 -5.42
C ILE A 484 25.51 30.46 -5.90
N ASN A 485 24.58 31.41 -6.00
CA ASN A 485 23.19 31.17 -6.42
C ASN A 485 22.53 30.01 -5.64
N GLU A 486 22.66 30.04 -4.31
CA GLU A 486 22.17 28.99 -3.40
C GLU A 486 22.91 27.64 -3.55
N THR A 487 23.71 27.41 -4.59
CA THR A 487 24.47 26.16 -4.73
C THR A 487 25.77 26.22 -3.92
N LYS A 488 26.03 25.18 -3.12
CA LYS A 488 27.30 25.01 -2.41
C LYS A 488 28.38 24.53 -3.39
N ILE A 489 29.44 25.32 -3.53
CA ILE A 489 30.56 25.09 -4.42
C ILE A 489 31.83 24.90 -3.58
N PHE A 490 32.52 23.80 -3.85
CA PHE A 490 33.80 23.46 -3.22
C PHE A 490 34.93 23.81 -4.18
N GLY A 491 35.95 24.51 -3.68
CA GLY A 491 37.09 24.94 -4.47
C GLY A 491 38.42 24.52 -3.85
N ASN A 492 39.50 24.67 -4.63
CA ASN A 492 40.85 24.19 -4.29
C ASN A 492 40.84 22.70 -3.94
N CYS A 493 40.23 21.89 -4.79
CA CYS A 493 40.15 20.44 -4.63
C CYS A 493 41.40 19.78 -5.21
N SER A 494 42.28 19.24 -4.36
CA SER A 494 43.56 18.64 -4.77
C SER A 494 43.43 17.48 -5.76
N CYS A 495 42.29 16.77 -5.74
CA CYS A 495 42.02 15.61 -6.61
C CYS A 495 41.37 15.96 -7.95
N ILE A 496 41.20 17.26 -8.26
CA ILE A 496 40.52 17.73 -9.47
C ILE A 496 41.41 18.80 -10.14
N ASP A 497 41.59 18.72 -11.47
CA ASP A 497 42.32 19.69 -12.30
C ASP A 497 43.66 20.17 -11.69
N ASP A 498 44.57 19.23 -11.41
CA ASP A 498 45.90 19.50 -10.82
C ASP A 498 45.87 20.35 -9.53
N GLY A 499 44.76 20.27 -8.79
CA GLY A 499 44.58 20.82 -7.45
C GLY A 499 43.87 22.17 -7.35
N PHE A 500 43.44 22.74 -8.48
CA PHE A 500 42.61 23.95 -8.53
C PHE A 500 41.17 23.69 -8.96
N GLY A 501 40.79 22.41 -9.07
CA GLY A 501 39.48 22.02 -9.53
C GLY A 501 38.35 22.47 -8.60
N ILE A 502 37.17 22.54 -9.20
CA ILE A 502 35.93 22.95 -8.54
C ILE A 502 34.99 21.75 -8.52
N ALA A 503 34.33 21.54 -7.40
CA ALA A 503 33.29 20.53 -7.26
C ALA A 503 31.97 21.15 -6.80
N THR A 504 30.86 20.56 -7.24
CA THR A 504 29.51 20.92 -6.81
C THR A 504 28.95 19.81 -5.93
N GLU A 505 28.05 20.18 -5.04
CA GLU A 505 27.38 19.23 -4.15
C GLU A 505 26.50 18.22 -4.92
N GLY A 506 26.50 16.97 -4.46
CA GLY A 506 25.75 15.87 -5.06
C GLY A 506 26.60 14.96 -5.97
N PRO A 507 26.11 13.75 -6.29
CA PRO A 507 26.77 12.86 -7.22
C PRO A 507 26.64 13.38 -8.66
N CYS A 508 27.56 13.01 -9.55
CA CYS A 508 27.49 13.45 -10.94
C CYS A 508 26.23 12.97 -11.67
N PRO A 509 25.69 13.77 -12.61
CA PRO A 509 24.57 13.32 -13.41
C PRO A 509 24.96 12.11 -14.27
N VAL A 510 24.01 11.18 -14.43
CA VAL A 510 24.19 10.01 -15.30
C VAL A 510 23.14 10.02 -16.40
N SER A 511 23.57 9.87 -17.64
CA SER A 511 22.69 9.79 -18.80
C SER A 511 22.12 8.37 -18.97
N CYS A 512 21.09 8.02 -18.18
CA CYS A 512 20.45 6.70 -18.19
C CYS A 512 19.05 6.68 -18.80
N THR A 513 18.76 7.60 -19.71
CA THR A 513 17.43 7.76 -20.30
C THR A 513 16.96 6.48 -21.03
N THR A 514 17.84 5.83 -21.79
CA THR A 514 17.48 4.63 -22.56
C THR A 514 17.16 3.45 -21.66
N ASP A 515 18.01 3.14 -20.68
CA ASP A 515 17.80 2.03 -19.75
C ASP A 515 16.56 2.26 -18.89
N PHE A 516 16.33 3.52 -18.48
CA PHE A 516 15.13 3.89 -17.75
C PHE A 516 13.86 3.72 -18.59
N ILE A 517 13.86 4.12 -19.87
CA ILE A 517 12.72 3.92 -20.78
C ILE A 517 12.45 2.42 -20.99
N LEU A 518 13.50 1.62 -21.18
CA LEU A 518 13.40 0.17 -21.33
C LEU A 518 12.82 -0.48 -20.07
N PHE A 519 13.29 -0.07 -18.90
CA PHE A 519 12.79 -0.53 -17.60
C PHE A 519 11.30 -0.20 -17.44
N VAL A 520 10.90 1.04 -17.72
CA VAL A 520 9.49 1.47 -17.68
C VAL A 520 8.64 0.68 -18.68
N PHE A 521 9.14 0.43 -19.90
CA PHE A 521 8.43 -0.34 -20.92
C PHE A 521 8.17 -1.80 -20.47
N LEU A 522 9.18 -2.46 -19.89
CA LEU A 522 9.03 -3.82 -19.36
C LEU A 522 8.02 -3.88 -18.22
N ILE A 523 8.03 -2.91 -17.31
CA ILE A 523 7.02 -2.81 -16.25
C ILE A 523 5.62 -2.62 -16.85
N CYS A 524 5.44 -1.67 -17.78
CA CYS A 524 4.16 -1.40 -18.42
C CYS A 524 3.57 -2.65 -19.09
N THR A 525 4.39 -3.37 -19.86
CA THR A 525 3.95 -4.60 -20.53
C THR A 525 3.62 -5.72 -19.54
N SER A 526 4.40 -5.86 -18.47
CA SER A 526 4.11 -6.83 -17.41
C SER A 526 2.79 -6.52 -16.72
N GLU A 527 2.55 -5.28 -16.30
CA GLU A 527 1.31 -4.87 -15.63
C GLU A 527 0.08 -5.04 -16.51
N PHE A 528 0.20 -4.72 -17.80
CA PHE A 528 -0.85 -4.94 -18.76
C PHE A 528 -1.21 -6.42 -18.84
N LEU A 529 -0.23 -7.30 -19.07
CA LEU A 529 -0.44 -8.73 -19.22
C LEU A 529 -1.03 -9.37 -17.96
N ILE A 530 -0.47 -9.08 -16.78
CA ILE A 530 -0.98 -9.58 -15.49
C ILE A 530 -2.44 -9.17 -15.30
N SER A 531 -2.76 -7.91 -15.63
CA SER A 531 -4.10 -7.37 -15.45
C SER A 531 -5.13 -8.01 -16.37
N THR A 532 -4.71 -8.56 -17.51
CA THR A 532 -5.61 -9.38 -18.34
C THR A 532 -5.99 -10.72 -17.69
N GLY A 533 -5.14 -11.29 -16.82
CA GLY A 533 -5.40 -12.54 -16.10
C GLY A 533 -6.33 -12.39 -14.88
N LYS A 534 -6.36 -11.19 -14.27
CA LYS A 534 -7.16 -10.88 -13.06
C LYS A 534 -8.66 -11.20 -13.23
N ALA A 535 -9.24 -10.86 -14.37
CA ALA A 535 -10.65 -11.13 -14.67
C ALA A 535 -10.95 -12.64 -14.72
N GLY A 536 -10.06 -13.42 -15.32
CA GLY A 536 -10.16 -14.88 -15.41
C GLY A 536 -10.09 -15.55 -14.06
N ASN A 537 -9.10 -15.19 -13.24
CA ASN A 537 -8.92 -15.73 -11.88
C ASN A 537 -10.15 -15.45 -11.00
N THR A 538 -10.71 -14.25 -11.09
CA THR A 538 -11.91 -13.88 -10.32
C THR A 538 -13.10 -14.77 -10.69
N ILE A 539 -13.31 -15.04 -11.99
CA ILE A 539 -14.41 -15.89 -12.46
C ILE A 539 -14.23 -17.35 -12.00
N ILE A 540 -12.99 -17.86 -11.97
CA ILE A 540 -12.67 -19.22 -11.53
C ILE A 540 -12.88 -19.39 -10.01
N GLN A 541 -12.55 -18.37 -9.21
CA GLN A 541 -12.69 -18.45 -7.74
C GLN A 541 -14.14 -18.43 -7.26
N TYR A 542 -15.04 -17.72 -7.96
CA TYR A 542 -16.44 -17.58 -7.55
C TYR A 542 -17.39 -18.64 -8.13
N ARG A 543 -16.91 -19.55 -8.99
CA ARG A 543 -17.74 -20.49 -9.74
C ARG A 543 -17.30 -21.92 -9.47
#